data_AF-A0A9E7IAV8-F1
#
_entry.id   AF-A0A9E7IAV8-F1
#
_cell.length_a   1.000
_cell.length_b   1.000
_cell.length_c   1.000
_cell.angle_alpha   90.00
_cell.angle_beta   90.00
_cell.angle_gamma   90.00
#
_symmetry.space_group_name_H-M   'P 1'
#
loop_
_entity.id
_entity.type
_entity.pdbx_description
1 polymer ?
#
loop_
_entity_poly.entity_id
_entity_poly.type
_entity_poly.pdbx_seq_one_letter_code
_entity_poly.pdbx_strand_id
1 'polypeptide(L)'
;MRVITKAIYPRDAHGLRKSTNLYFTVGIVMLVICVVCYNMADRLPVVRYYRHIKLQAMEDERNERGPRSGSTLWHVTGRIKWIGLGIFLVYAVTLSIFPGYITEDVHSEVLKDWYPIMLIAGYNVFDLVGKSLTAVYLVENANVAVSCCVARLLFYPLYVGCLRGPKVFRTEVPVTALTCLLGLTNGYLTSVLMIMAPKSVPIQHSETAGIVSVLFLAIGLSFGSIVSWFWVI
;
A
#
# COMPACT_ATOMS: atom_id res chain seq x y z
N MET A 1 -4.63 -3.69 16.87
CA MET A 1 -4.11 -3.06 18.11
C MET A 1 -5.03 -1.98 18.67
N ARG A 2 -5.34 -0.88 17.97
CA ARG A 2 -6.26 0.18 18.48
C ARG A 2 -7.66 -0.32 18.89
N VAL A 3 -8.23 -1.29 18.18
CA VAL A 3 -9.51 -1.93 18.55
C VAL A 3 -9.41 -2.63 19.91
N ILE A 4 -8.34 -3.42 20.09
CA ILE A 4 -8.11 -4.23 21.29
C ILE A 4 -7.80 -3.34 22.50
N THR A 5 -6.96 -2.32 22.33
CA THR A 5 -6.61 -1.42 23.44
C THR A 5 -7.79 -0.57 23.88
N LYS A 6 -8.66 -0.13 22.96
CA LYS A 6 -9.90 0.58 23.31
C LYS A 6 -10.96 -0.32 23.95
N ALA A 7 -10.97 -1.62 23.63
CA ALA A 7 -11.89 -2.59 24.22
C ALA A 7 -11.45 -3.04 25.63
N ILE A 8 -10.15 -3.10 25.88
CA ILE A 8 -9.59 -3.66 27.12
C ILE A 8 -9.27 -2.59 28.18
N TYR A 9 -8.89 -1.38 27.78
CA TYR A 9 -8.42 -0.36 28.73
C TYR A 9 -9.41 0.80 28.89
N PRO A 10 -9.78 1.18 30.14
CA PRO A 10 -10.53 2.41 30.40
C PRO A 10 -9.70 3.63 30.00
N ARG A 11 -10.38 4.75 29.66
CA ARG A 11 -9.78 6.01 29.17
C ARG A 11 -9.04 6.81 30.26
N ASP A 12 -8.57 6.17 31.31
CA ASP A 12 -7.79 6.80 32.39
C ASP A 12 -6.31 6.86 32.04
N ALA A 13 -5.56 7.81 32.64
CA ALA A 13 -4.13 7.99 32.41
C ALA A 13 -3.31 6.69 32.61
N HIS A 14 -3.73 5.85 33.57
CA HIS A 14 -3.13 4.55 33.83
C HIS A 14 -3.45 3.50 32.74
N GLY A 15 -4.68 3.50 32.22
CA GLY A 15 -5.08 2.63 31.11
C GLY A 15 -4.37 2.99 29.80
N LEU A 16 -4.17 4.28 29.54
CA LEU A 16 -3.42 4.77 28.40
C LEU A 16 -1.95 4.32 28.44
N ARG A 17 -1.31 4.41 29.62
CA ARG A 17 0.08 3.97 29.80
C ARG A 17 0.26 2.46 29.59
N LYS A 18 -0.68 1.63 30.09
CA LYS A 18 -0.68 0.18 29.83
C LYS A 18 -0.92 -0.16 28.36
N SER A 19 -1.83 0.53 27.69
CA SER A 19 -2.06 0.40 26.25
C SER A 19 -0.80 0.71 25.44
N THR A 20 -0.09 1.79 25.80
CA THR A 20 1.17 2.19 25.15
C THR A 20 2.27 1.16 25.36
N ASN A 21 2.43 0.65 26.58
CA ASN A 21 3.41 -0.40 26.86
C ASN A 21 3.11 -1.68 26.05
N LEU A 22 1.84 -2.11 25.99
CA LEU A 22 1.42 -3.25 25.18
C LEU A 22 1.73 -3.05 23.69
N TYR A 23 1.51 -1.84 23.17
CA TYR A 23 1.82 -1.49 21.78
C TYR A 23 3.32 -1.66 21.48
N PHE A 24 4.19 -1.10 22.34
CA PHE A 24 5.62 -1.23 22.17
C PHE A 24 6.11 -2.67 22.32
N THR A 25 5.60 -3.43 23.29
CA THR A 25 5.97 -4.83 23.48
C THR A 25 5.63 -5.68 22.25
N VAL A 26 4.41 -5.58 21.72
CA VAL A 26 4.03 -6.33 20.50
C VAL A 26 4.83 -5.86 19.29
N GLY A 27 5.10 -4.56 19.18
CA GLY A 27 5.98 -4.01 18.14
C GLY A 27 7.38 -4.62 18.18
N ILE A 28 8.01 -4.69 19.36
CA ILE A 28 9.32 -5.29 19.57
C ILE A 28 9.32 -6.77 19.18
N VAL A 29 8.32 -7.53 19.64
CA VAL A 29 8.21 -8.96 19.31
C VAL A 29 8.09 -9.17 17.80
N MET A 30 7.23 -8.40 17.11
CA MET A 30 7.10 -8.48 15.66
C MET A 30 8.40 -8.09 14.94
N LEU A 31 9.12 -7.07 15.40
CA LEU A 31 10.42 -6.70 14.85
C LEU A 31 11.45 -7.83 15.00
N VAL A 32 11.52 -8.46 16.17
CA VAL A 32 12.42 -9.61 16.40
C VAL A 32 12.09 -10.75 15.44
N ILE A 33 10.81 -11.09 15.27
CA ILE A 33 10.36 -12.10 14.30
C ILE A 33 10.79 -11.71 12.88
N CYS A 34 10.56 -10.47 12.46
CA CYS A 34 10.98 -9.99 11.14
C CYS A 34 12.50 -10.11 10.93
N VAL A 35 13.31 -9.77 11.94
CA VAL A 35 14.78 -9.89 11.89
C VAL A 35 15.19 -11.34 11.75
N VAL A 36 14.58 -12.27 12.51
CA VAL A 36 14.87 -13.71 12.40
C VAL A 36 14.50 -14.22 11.00
N CYS A 37 13.30 -13.91 10.51
CA CYS A 37 12.85 -14.30 9.17
C CYS A 37 13.77 -13.76 8.07
N TYR A 38 14.21 -12.49 8.17
CA TYR A 38 15.13 -11.88 7.21
C TYR A 38 16.49 -12.60 7.19
N ASN A 39 17.06 -12.89 8.36
CA ASN A 39 18.32 -13.64 8.45
C ASN A 39 18.19 -15.07 7.93
N MET A 40 17.04 -15.72 8.15
CA MET A 40 16.76 -17.04 7.57
C MET A 40 16.59 -16.98 6.05
N ALA A 41 16.01 -15.89 5.51
CA ALA A 41 15.76 -15.76 4.08
C ALA A 41 17.05 -15.76 3.25
N ASP A 42 18.13 -15.13 3.74
CA ASP A 42 19.45 -15.14 3.04
C ASP A 42 20.11 -16.54 3.02
N ARG A 43 19.67 -17.44 3.90
CA ARG A 43 20.10 -18.83 3.91
C ARG A 43 19.33 -19.72 2.92
N LEU A 44 18.21 -19.26 2.35
CA LEU A 44 17.45 -20.04 1.38
C LEU A 44 18.24 -20.24 0.08
N PRO A 45 18.29 -21.47 -0.46
CA PRO A 45 19.07 -21.79 -1.66
C PRO A 45 18.60 -20.99 -2.89
N VAL A 46 17.31 -20.70 -2.98
CA VAL A 46 16.72 -19.86 -4.04
C VAL A 46 17.29 -18.44 -4.03
N VAL A 47 17.43 -17.82 -2.86
CA VAL A 47 17.94 -16.46 -2.74
C VAL A 47 19.41 -16.39 -3.16
N ARG A 48 20.21 -17.39 -2.72
CA ARG A 48 21.62 -17.50 -3.12
C ARG A 48 21.77 -17.69 -4.62
N TYR A 49 20.98 -18.57 -5.23
CA TYR A 49 21.00 -18.82 -6.67
C TYR A 49 20.77 -17.54 -7.48
N TYR A 50 19.68 -16.80 -7.19
CA TYR A 50 19.40 -15.53 -7.87
C TYR A 50 20.46 -14.45 -7.61
N ARG A 51 21.05 -14.43 -6.41
CA ARG A 51 22.12 -13.50 -6.06
C ARG A 51 23.38 -13.74 -6.91
N HIS A 52 23.76 -14.99 -7.13
CA HIS A 52 24.90 -15.34 -7.99
C HIS A 52 24.65 -14.92 -9.45
N ILE A 53 23.46 -15.19 -10.00
CA ILE A 53 23.09 -14.76 -11.36
C ILE A 53 23.13 -13.23 -11.49
N LYS A 54 22.59 -12.51 -10.51
CA LYS A 54 22.59 -11.04 -10.52
C LYS A 54 24.01 -10.48 -10.50
N LEU A 55 24.90 -11.06 -9.68
CA LEU A 55 26.30 -10.65 -9.59
C LEU A 55 27.06 -10.89 -10.91
N GLN A 56 26.91 -12.08 -11.51
CA GLN A 56 27.53 -12.39 -12.81
C GLN A 56 27.07 -11.42 -13.90
N ALA A 57 25.75 -11.19 -13.99
CA ALA A 57 25.21 -10.25 -14.96
C ALA A 57 25.76 -8.82 -14.75
N MET A 58 25.94 -8.36 -13.50
CA MET A 58 26.55 -7.05 -13.23
C MET A 58 28.03 -6.98 -13.61
N GLU A 59 28.79 -8.05 -13.43
CA GLU A 59 30.21 -8.13 -13.81
C GLU A 59 30.38 -8.08 -15.33
N ASP A 60 29.56 -8.83 -16.07
CA ASP A 60 29.56 -8.84 -17.54
C ASP A 60 29.26 -7.43 -18.11
N GLU A 61 28.23 -6.75 -17.60
CA GLU A 61 27.88 -5.39 -18.03
C GLU A 61 28.98 -4.36 -17.71
N ARG A 62 29.62 -4.51 -16.55
CA ARG A 62 30.72 -3.62 -16.13
C ARG A 62 31.95 -3.79 -17.03
N ASN A 63 32.22 -5.02 -17.48
CA ASN A 63 33.28 -5.30 -18.44
C ASN A 63 32.97 -4.73 -19.84
N GLU A 64 31.70 -4.72 -20.25
CA GLU A 64 31.31 -4.27 -21.59
C GLU A 64 31.08 -2.74 -21.73
N ARG A 65 30.56 -2.03 -20.72
CA ARG A 65 30.01 -0.67 -20.92
C ARG A 65 30.63 0.51 -20.16
N GLY A 66 31.54 0.30 -19.21
CA GLY A 66 32.10 1.42 -18.42
C GLY A 66 31.02 2.24 -17.66
N PRO A 67 31.41 3.28 -16.88
CA PRO A 67 30.52 3.91 -15.91
C PRO A 67 29.59 4.96 -16.56
N ARG A 68 28.54 4.54 -17.27
CA ARG A 68 27.46 5.46 -17.73
C ARG A 68 26.20 5.26 -16.88
N SER A 69 26.17 5.95 -15.73
CA SER A 69 25.08 5.82 -14.74
C SER A 69 23.80 6.63 -15.11
N GLY A 70 23.94 7.77 -15.79
CA GLY A 70 22.82 8.70 -16.03
C GLY A 70 21.80 8.27 -17.10
N SER A 71 22.23 7.67 -18.22
CA SER A 71 21.31 7.24 -19.29
C SER A 71 20.44 6.05 -18.89
N THR A 72 20.96 5.22 -17.98
CA THR A 72 20.31 3.99 -17.52
C THR A 72 19.07 4.28 -16.68
N LEU A 73 19.11 5.29 -15.81
CA LEU A 73 17.97 5.70 -14.98
C LEU A 73 16.78 6.20 -15.82
N TRP A 74 17.07 7.02 -16.83
CA TRP A 74 16.03 7.54 -17.73
C TRP A 74 15.40 6.42 -18.56
N HIS A 75 16.23 5.48 -19.04
CA HIS A 75 15.76 4.32 -19.78
C HIS A 75 14.89 3.40 -18.90
N VAL A 76 15.32 3.11 -17.67
CA VAL A 76 14.55 2.33 -16.69
C VAL A 76 13.22 3.00 -16.39
N THR A 77 13.23 4.29 -16.07
CA THR A 77 12.01 5.08 -15.81
C THR A 77 11.06 5.05 -17.00
N GLY A 78 11.58 5.19 -18.23
CA GLY A 78 10.79 5.11 -19.45
C GLY A 78 10.11 3.75 -19.66
N ARG A 79 10.74 2.66 -19.22
CA ARG A 79 10.19 1.29 -19.30
C ARG A 79 9.10 1.03 -18.27
N ILE A 80 9.26 1.54 -17.05
CA ILE A 80 8.30 1.33 -15.96
C ILE A 80 7.25 2.44 -15.85
N LYS A 81 7.26 3.46 -16.71
CA LYS A 81 6.42 4.67 -16.59
C LYS A 81 4.93 4.36 -16.36
N TRP A 82 4.37 3.38 -17.07
CA TRP A 82 2.96 3.02 -16.96
C TRP A 82 2.65 2.31 -15.64
N ILE A 83 3.56 1.44 -15.19
CA ILE A 83 3.47 0.76 -13.90
C ILE A 83 3.62 1.78 -12.76
N GLY A 84 4.60 2.68 -12.86
CA GLY A 84 4.83 3.78 -11.93
C GLY A 84 3.64 4.75 -11.84
N LEU A 85 3.00 5.07 -12.97
CA LEU A 85 1.76 5.84 -12.99
C LEU A 85 0.61 5.10 -12.27
N GLY A 86 0.50 3.78 -12.47
CA GLY A 86 -0.44 2.94 -11.73
C GLY A 86 -0.21 3.00 -10.22
N ILE A 87 1.05 2.87 -9.77
CA ILE A 87 1.44 2.98 -8.35
C ILE A 87 1.05 4.37 -7.82
N PHE A 88 1.43 5.42 -8.53
CA PHE A 88 1.08 6.80 -8.18
C PHE A 88 -0.44 6.96 -8.00
N LEU A 89 -1.23 6.50 -8.96
CA LEU A 89 -2.70 6.61 -8.91
C LEU A 89 -3.31 5.82 -7.73
N VAL A 90 -2.84 4.60 -7.48
CA VAL A 90 -3.31 3.77 -6.36
C VAL A 90 -3.12 4.51 -5.04
N TYR A 91 -1.92 5.06 -4.80
CA TYR A 91 -1.62 5.74 -3.55
C TYR A 91 -2.25 7.14 -3.46
N ALA A 92 -2.35 7.87 -4.58
CA ALA A 92 -3.03 9.15 -4.65
C ALA A 92 -4.52 9.02 -4.29
N VAL A 93 -5.24 8.10 -4.93
CA VAL A 93 -6.67 7.84 -4.67
C VAL A 93 -6.90 7.35 -3.24
N THR A 94 -6.02 6.46 -2.77
CA THR A 94 -6.18 5.86 -1.44
C THR A 94 -5.96 6.91 -0.37
N LEU A 95 -4.89 7.70 -0.45
CA LEU A 95 -4.58 8.70 0.57
C LEU A 95 -5.53 9.92 0.53
N SER A 96 -6.10 10.23 -0.63
CA SER A 96 -7.10 11.29 -0.74
C SER A 96 -8.43 10.96 -0.05
N ILE A 97 -8.76 9.66 0.08
CA ILE A 97 -10.03 9.19 0.67
C ILE A 97 -9.83 8.72 2.11
N PHE A 98 -8.73 8.00 2.37
CA PHE A 98 -8.39 7.43 3.67
C PHE A 98 -6.99 7.87 4.12
N PRO A 99 -6.77 8.29 5.38
CA PRO A 99 -7.71 8.28 6.50
C PRO A 99 -8.48 9.61 6.70
N GLY A 100 -7.99 10.74 6.20
CA GLY A 100 -8.46 12.09 6.58
C GLY A 100 -9.97 12.28 6.45
N TYR A 101 -10.50 12.08 5.25
CA TYR A 101 -11.91 12.29 4.95
C TYR A 101 -12.85 11.34 5.72
N ILE A 102 -12.52 10.05 5.74
CA ILE A 102 -13.32 9.04 6.43
C ILE A 102 -13.39 9.30 7.95
N THR A 103 -12.33 9.87 8.53
CA THR A 103 -12.27 10.14 9.97
C THR A 103 -12.96 11.44 10.40
N GLU A 104 -13.05 12.44 9.52
CA GLU A 104 -13.61 13.76 9.84
C GLU A 104 -15.12 13.88 9.51
N ASP A 105 -15.60 13.28 8.41
CA ASP A 105 -16.97 13.56 7.94
C ASP A 105 -18.00 12.46 8.23
N VAL A 106 -17.56 11.22 8.50
CA VAL A 106 -18.49 10.09 8.67
C VAL A 106 -18.79 9.85 10.15
N HIS A 107 -19.74 10.63 10.68
CA HIS A 107 -20.20 10.49 12.05
C HIS A 107 -21.35 9.47 12.19
N SER A 108 -21.00 8.34 12.80
CA SER A 108 -21.84 7.38 13.52
C SER A 108 -22.74 7.90 14.65
N GLU A 109 -24.06 8.06 14.50
CA GLU A 109 -24.94 8.29 15.67
C GLU A 109 -24.95 7.08 16.64
N VAL A 110 -24.74 5.86 16.12
CA VAL A 110 -24.75 4.61 16.90
C VAL A 110 -23.36 4.23 17.41
N LEU A 111 -22.32 4.23 16.55
CA LEU A 111 -20.97 3.79 16.92
C LEU A 111 -20.03 4.91 17.44
N LYS A 112 -20.38 6.20 17.28
CA LYS A 112 -19.57 7.37 17.71
C LYS A 112 -18.07 7.16 17.39
N ASP A 113 -17.19 7.26 18.39
CA ASP A 113 -15.73 7.11 18.26
C ASP A 113 -15.26 5.71 17.80
N TRP A 114 -16.12 4.69 17.77
CA TRP A 114 -15.75 3.33 17.35
C TRP A 114 -15.82 3.14 15.84
N TYR A 115 -16.62 3.96 15.16
CA TYR A 115 -16.85 3.81 13.73
C TYR A 115 -15.57 4.04 12.89
N PRO A 116 -14.79 5.12 13.10
CA PRO A 116 -13.53 5.30 12.36
C PRO A 116 -12.51 4.19 12.67
N ILE A 117 -12.52 3.66 13.90
CA ILE A 117 -11.59 2.59 14.30
C ILE A 117 -11.92 1.29 13.59
N MET A 118 -13.21 0.96 13.44
CA MET A 118 -13.67 -0.21 12.70
C MET A 118 -13.40 -0.06 11.20
N LEU A 119 -13.58 1.13 10.63
CA LEU A 119 -13.23 1.42 9.24
C LEU A 119 -11.73 1.27 8.97
N ILE A 120 -10.88 1.86 9.82
CA ILE A 120 -9.43 1.70 9.73
C ILE A 120 -9.05 0.22 9.86
N ALA A 121 -9.65 -0.51 10.80
CA ALA A 121 -9.38 -1.93 10.97
C ALA A 121 -9.82 -2.75 9.75
N GLY A 122 -11.02 -2.51 9.23
CA GLY A 122 -11.54 -3.15 8.02
C GLY A 122 -10.63 -2.89 6.83
N TYR A 123 -10.27 -1.63 6.57
CA TYR A 123 -9.33 -1.25 5.53
C TYR A 123 -8.02 -2.06 5.61
N ASN A 124 -7.38 -2.11 6.78
CA ASN A 124 -6.10 -2.79 6.95
C ASN A 124 -6.20 -4.32 6.85
N VAL A 125 -7.29 -4.91 7.34
CA VAL A 125 -7.52 -6.37 7.20
C VAL A 125 -7.72 -6.73 5.74
N PHE A 126 -8.57 -6.00 5.03
CA PHE A 126 -8.80 -6.26 3.60
C PHE A 126 -7.58 -5.92 2.75
N ASP A 127 -6.78 -4.90 3.08
CA ASP A 127 -5.48 -4.63 2.45
C ASP A 127 -4.53 -5.82 2.60
N LEU A 128 -4.46 -6.42 3.79
CA LEU A 128 -3.67 -7.62 4.01
C LEU A 128 -4.19 -8.80 3.18
N VAL A 129 -5.51 -9.02 3.14
CA VAL A 129 -6.12 -10.06 2.30
C VAL A 129 -5.79 -9.83 0.82
N GLY A 130 -5.87 -8.60 0.34
CA GLY A 130 -5.54 -8.24 -1.04
C GLY A 130 -4.08 -8.54 -1.38
N LYS A 131 -3.14 -8.20 -0.49
CA LYS A 131 -1.73 -8.55 -0.65
C LYS A 131 -1.54 -10.06 -0.69
N SER A 132 -2.19 -10.80 0.21
CA SER A 132 -2.10 -12.27 0.25
C SER A 132 -2.66 -12.94 -1.00
N LEU A 133 -3.69 -12.36 -1.61
CA LEU A 133 -4.32 -12.90 -2.83
C LEU A 133 -3.34 -12.93 -4.02
N THR A 134 -2.36 -12.02 -4.05
CA THR A 134 -1.32 -12.03 -5.10
C THR A 134 -0.43 -13.26 -5.08
N ALA A 135 -0.36 -13.99 -3.95
CA ALA A 135 0.34 -15.27 -3.87
C ALA A 135 -0.42 -16.41 -4.58
N VAL A 136 -1.75 -16.27 -4.72
CA VAL A 136 -2.62 -17.26 -5.38
C VAL A 136 -2.89 -16.88 -6.83
N TYR A 137 -3.19 -15.60 -7.08
CA TYR A 137 -3.53 -15.09 -8.41
C TYR A 137 -2.79 -13.79 -8.71
N LEU A 138 -1.75 -13.90 -9.53
CA LEU A 138 -0.97 -12.75 -10.00
C LEU A 138 -1.43 -12.36 -11.41
N VAL A 139 -1.98 -11.15 -11.56
CA VAL A 139 -2.24 -10.60 -12.90
C VAL A 139 -0.91 -10.29 -13.56
N GLU A 140 -0.64 -10.94 -14.69
CA GLU A 140 0.61 -10.76 -15.45
C GLU A 140 0.52 -9.61 -16.48
N ASN A 141 -0.71 -9.20 -16.82
CA ASN A 141 -0.94 -8.17 -17.83
C ASN A 141 -0.84 -6.76 -17.22
N ALA A 142 0.26 -6.05 -17.51
CA ALA A 142 0.50 -4.69 -17.05
C ALA A 142 -0.62 -3.71 -17.47
N ASN A 143 -1.15 -3.83 -18.70
CA ASN A 143 -2.24 -2.98 -19.18
C ASN A 143 -3.54 -3.17 -18.37
N VAL A 144 -3.84 -4.42 -17.99
CA VAL A 144 -5.02 -4.74 -17.16
C VAL A 144 -4.82 -4.17 -15.75
N ALA A 145 -3.65 -4.36 -15.16
CA ALA A 145 -3.34 -3.81 -13.84
C ALA A 145 -3.43 -2.28 -13.81
N VAL A 146 -2.87 -1.59 -14.81
CA VAL A 146 -2.96 -0.13 -14.94
C VAL A 146 -4.39 0.32 -15.19
N SER A 147 -5.15 -0.40 -16.04
CA SER A 147 -6.59 -0.14 -16.24
C SER A 147 -7.38 -0.26 -14.94
N CYS A 148 -7.11 -1.28 -14.12
CA CYS A 148 -7.70 -1.41 -12.79
C CYS A 148 -7.32 -0.24 -11.86
N CYS A 149 -6.10 0.31 -11.98
CA CYS A 149 -5.68 1.49 -11.22
C CYS A 149 -6.48 2.73 -11.64
N VAL A 150 -6.71 2.92 -12.94
CA VAL A 150 -7.57 4.00 -13.46
C VAL A 150 -9.01 3.81 -13.01
N ALA A 151 -9.52 2.58 -13.01
CA ALA A 151 -10.85 2.26 -12.50
C ALA A 151 -11.04 2.64 -11.02
N ARG A 152 -9.95 2.74 -10.23
CA ARG A 152 -10.04 3.27 -8.84
C ARG A 152 -10.54 4.71 -8.78
N LEU A 153 -10.41 5.49 -9.85
CA LEU A 153 -10.99 6.84 -9.89
C LEU A 153 -12.51 6.80 -9.71
N LEU A 154 -13.17 5.67 -10.01
CA LEU A 154 -14.60 5.47 -9.75
C LEU A 154 -14.95 5.49 -8.26
N PHE A 155 -13.98 5.23 -7.36
CA PHE A 155 -14.23 5.38 -5.93
C PHE A 155 -14.60 6.83 -5.56
N TYR A 156 -14.05 7.84 -6.22
CA TYR A 156 -14.41 9.25 -5.95
C TYR A 156 -15.93 9.51 -6.06
N PRO A 157 -16.61 9.29 -7.20
CA PRO A 157 -18.05 9.50 -7.30
C PRO A 157 -18.86 8.55 -6.41
N LEU A 158 -18.37 7.32 -6.17
CA LEU A 158 -19.03 6.39 -5.24
C LEU A 158 -19.05 6.94 -3.80
N TYR A 159 -17.93 7.46 -3.31
CA TYR A 159 -17.85 8.08 -1.98
C TYR A 159 -18.67 9.38 -1.93
N VAL A 160 -18.56 10.26 -2.93
CA VAL A 160 -19.39 11.48 -3.02
C VAL A 160 -20.88 11.12 -3.00
N GLY A 161 -21.29 10.08 -3.73
CA GLY A 161 -22.68 9.60 -3.79
C GLY A 161 -23.18 9.04 -2.47
N CYS A 162 -22.34 8.33 -1.71
CA CYS A 162 -22.72 7.85 -0.37
C CYS A 162 -22.93 9.00 0.64
N LEU A 163 -22.27 10.13 0.42
CA LEU A 163 -22.29 11.27 1.34
C LEU A 163 -23.33 12.35 0.99
N ARG A 164 -23.44 12.71 -0.30
CA ARG A 164 -24.37 13.74 -0.81
C ARG A 164 -25.67 13.15 -1.38
N GLY A 165 -25.76 11.84 -1.50
CA GLY A 165 -26.92 11.14 -2.05
C GLY A 165 -28.10 10.98 -1.08
N PRO A 166 -29.14 10.24 -1.51
CA PRO A 166 -30.32 9.96 -0.68
C PRO A 166 -29.95 9.30 0.65
N LYS A 167 -30.73 9.56 1.71
CA LYS A 167 -30.49 9.08 3.09
C LYS A 167 -30.22 7.56 3.20
N VAL A 168 -30.69 6.76 2.24
CA VAL A 168 -30.47 5.30 2.17
C VAL A 168 -28.99 4.95 1.93
N PHE A 169 -28.26 5.72 1.11
CA PHE A 169 -26.84 5.49 0.81
C PHE A 169 -25.90 6.07 1.88
N ARG A 170 -26.42 6.92 2.76
CA ARG A 170 -25.68 7.57 3.86
C ARG A 170 -25.63 6.70 5.13
N THR A 171 -25.87 5.41 4.99
CA THR A 171 -25.81 4.43 6.08
C THR A 171 -24.36 3.96 6.32
N GLU A 172 -24.10 3.42 7.52
CA GLU A 172 -22.76 2.94 7.92
C GLU A 172 -22.25 1.77 7.05
N VAL A 173 -23.18 0.93 6.60
CA VAL A 173 -22.90 -0.31 5.86
C VAL A 173 -22.23 -0.04 4.49
N PRO A 174 -22.77 0.79 3.58
CA PRO A 174 -22.15 1.05 2.28
C PRO A 174 -20.79 1.72 2.39
N VAL A 175 -20.60 2.66 3.32
CA VAL A 175 -19.29 3.30 3.55
C VAL A 175 -18.26 2.29 4.07
N THR A 176 -18.67 1.42 4.98
CA THR A 176 -17.82 0.33 5.49
C THR A 176 -17.45 -0.66 4.39
N ALA A 177 -18.42 -1.09 3.58
CA ALA A 177 -18.19 -2.00 2.46
C ALA A 177 -17.24 -1.38 1.41
N LEU A 178 -17.45 -0.12 1.06
CA LEU A 178 -16.57 0.62 0.14
C LEU A 178 -15.16 0.79 0.71
N THR A 179 -15.02 1.01 2.03
CA THR A 179 -13.72 1.15 2.69
C THR A 179 -12.95 -0.18 2.69
N CYS A 180 -13.64 -1.29 2.97
CA CYS A 180 -13.07 -2.63 2.85
C CYS A 180 -12.66 -2.94 1.40
N LEU A 181 -13.50 -2.59 0.41
CA LEU A 181 -13.18 -2.79 -1.00
C LEU A 181 -12.00 -1.92 -1.46
N LEU A 182 -11.91 -0.68 -0.98
CA LEU A 182 -10.79 0.22 -1.21
C LEU A 182 -9.48 -0.38 -0.67
N GLY A 183 -9.52 -0.96 0.54
CA GLY A 183 -8.40 -1.68 1.15
C GLY A 183 -8.00 -2.92 0.35
N LEU A 184 -8.95 -3.78 0.01
CA LEU A 184 -8.70 -5.01 -0.75
C LEU A 184 -8.01 -4.72 -2.08
N THR A 185 -8.57 -3.77 -2.84
CA THR A 185 -8.04 -3.38 -4.13
C THR A 185 -6.70 -2.65 -4.01
N ASN A 186 -6.48 -1.89 -2.92
CA ASN A 186 -5.18 -1.25 -2.65
C ASN A 186 -4.10 -2.32 -2.46
N GLY A 187 -4.34 -3.24 -1.52
CA GLY A 187 -3.39 -4.31 -1.20
C GLY A 187 -3.06 -5.18 -2.42
N TYR A 188 -4.09 -5.59 -3.17
CA TYR A 188 -3.90 -6.40 -4.37
C TYR A 188 -3.11 -5.68 -5.46
N LEU A 189 -3.56 -4.50 -5.89
CA LEU A 189 -2.92 -3.77 -7.00
C LEU A 189 -1.51 -3.29 -6.65
N THR A 190 -1.28 -2.83 -5.42
CA THR A 190 0.06 -2.47 -4.94
C THR A 190 1.01 -3.65 -5.05
N SER A 191 0.62 -4.83 -4.56
CA SER A 191 1.49 -6.01 -4.63
C SER A 191 1.76 -6.43 -6.07
N VAL A 192 0.73 -6.46 -6.93
CA VAL A 192 0.90 -6.79 -8.36
C VAL A 192 1.87 -5.82 -9.04
N LEU A 193 1.69 -4.51 -8.87
CA LEU A 193 2.55 -3.49 -9.49
C LEU A 193 3.98 -3.52 -8.96
N MET A 194 4.17 -3.70 -7.65
CA MET A 194 5.49 -3.80 -7.02
C MET A 194 6.25 -5.06 -7.42
N ILE A 195 5.55 -6.14 -7.79
CA ILE A 195 6.17 -7.34 -8.36
C ILE A 195 6.50 -7.16 -9.85
N MET A 196 5.60 -6.53 -10.62
CA MET A 196 5.80 -6.33 -12.06
C MET A 196 6.88 -5.30 -12.38
N ALA A 197 7.03 -4.25 -11.59
CA ALA A 197 8.01 -3.19 -11.85
C ALA A 197 9.46 -3.70 -12.00
N PRO A 198 10.03 -4.45 -11.03
CA PRO A 198 11.39 -5.00 -11.17
C PRO A 198 11.49 -6.11 -12.22
N LYS A 199 10.39 -6.83 -12.53
CA LYS A 199 10.34 -7.84 -13.59
C LYS A 199 10.30 -7.26 -15.01
N SER A 200 9.89 -6.00 -15.16
CA SER A 200 9.78 -5.33 -16.47
C SER A 200 11.11 -4.84 -17.03
N VAL A 201 12.19 -4.96 -16.24
CA VAL A 201 13.55 -4.55 -16.59
C VAL A 201 14.52 -5.72 -16.41
N PRO A 202 15.69 -5.69 -17.07
CA PRO A 202 16.73 -6.68 -16.84
C PRO A 202 17.16 -6.75 -15.37
N ILE A 203 17.65 -7.92 -14.95
CA ILE A 203 17.97 -8.21 -13.54
C ILE A 203 19.06 -7.29 -12.95
N GLN A 204 19.92 -6.72 -13.80
CA GLN A 204 20.93 -5.73 -13.40
C GLN A 204 20.29 -4.41 -12.94
N HIS A 205 19.16 -4.03 -13.55
CA HIS A 205 18.47 -2.76 -13.28
C HIS A 205 17.20 -2.94 -12.43
N SER A 206 16.88 -4.16 -12.01
CA SER A 206 15.67 -4.46 -11.23
C SER A 206 15.63 -3.73 -9.89
N GLU A 207 16.80 -3.52 -9.26
CA GLU A 207 16.94 -2.78 -8.01
C GLU A 207 16.59 -1.30 -8.21
N THR A 208 17.13 -0.69 -9.27
CA THR A 208 16.82 0.68 -9.67
C THR A 208 15.33 0.85 -9.98
N ALA A 209 14.71 -0.09 -10.70
CA ALA A 209 13.27 -0.06 -10.96
C ALA A 209 12.43 -0.16 -9.67
N GLY A 210 12.87 -0.97 -8.70
CA GLY A 210 12.26 -1.02 -7.37
C GLY A 210 12.34 0.33 -6.65
N ILE A 211 13.52 0.95 -6.61
CA ILE A 211 13.72 2.27 -6.00
C ILE A 211 12.82 3.33 -6.65
N VAL A 212 12.80 3.40 -7.99
CA VAL A 212 11.97 4.34 -8.73
C VAL A 212 10.47 4.10 -8.47
N SER A 213 10.05 2.85 -8.33
CA SER A 213 8.66 2.50 -7.97
C SER A 213 8.26 3.03 -6.60
N VAL A 214 9.17 2.94 -5.62
CA VAL A 214 8.97 3.52 -4.27
C VAL A 214 8.93 5.05 -4.32
N LEU A 215 9.71 5.69 -5.19
CA LEU A 215 9.61 7.14 -5.41
C LEU A 215 8.24 7.55 -5.96
N PHE A 216 7.71 6.83 -6.95
CA PHE A 216 6.36 7.05 -7.47
C PHE A 216 5.28 6.87 -6.39
N LEU A 217 5.43 5.87 -5.53
CA LEU A 217 4.58 5.68 -4.35
C LEU A 217 4.63 6.90 -3.43
N ALA A 218 5.82 7.39 -3.08
CA ALA A 218 5.98 8.55 -2.20
C ALA A 218 5.37 9.82 -2.80
N ILE A 219 5.56 10.05 -4.10
CA ILE A 219 4.93 11.17 -4.82
C ILE A 219 3.41 11.02 -4.82
N GLY A 220 2.89 9.80 -5.01
CA GLY A 220 1.46 9.49 -4.94
C GLY A 220 0.87 9.79 -3.57
N LEU A 221 1.57 9.44 -2.49
CA LEU A 221 1.18 9.78 -1.13
C LEU A 221 1.13 11.31 -0.92
N SER A 222 2.20 12.02 -1.27
CA SER A 222 2.24 13.49 -1.13
C SER A 222 1.11 14.16 -1.91
N PHE A 223 0.87 13.73 -3.14
CA PHE A 223 -0.21 14.27 -3.97
C PHE A 223 -1.59 13.92 -3.40
N GLY A 224 -1.82 12.68 -2.98
CA GLY A 224 -3.07 12.25 -2.35
C GLY A 224 -3.39 13.05 -1.08
N SER A 225 -2.37 13.39 -0.29
CA SER A 225 -2.55 14.25 0.90
C SER A 225 -3.01 15.67 0.54
N ILE A 226 -2.52 16.24 -0.57
CA ILE A 226 -2.97 17.56 -1.06
C ILE A 226 -4.42 17.46 -1.54
N VAL A 227 -4.75 16.41 -2.31
CA VAL A 227 -6.12 16.18 -2.81
C VAL A 227 -7.10 15.92 -1.67
N SER A 228 -6.66 15.33 -0.55
CA SER A 228 -7.51 15.12 0.62
C SER A 228 -8.13 16.42 1.17
N TRP A 229 -7.45 17.56 1.03
CA TRP A 229 -7.99 18.85 1.49
C TRP A 229 -9.22 19.30 0.68
N PHE A 230 -9.31 18.94 -0.59
CA PHE A 230 -10.47 19.26 -1.44
C PHE A 230 -11.76 18.55 -1.01
N TRP A 231 -11.66 17.50 -0.20
CA TRP A 231 -12.83 16.83 0.34
C TRP A 231 -13.42 17.54 1.56
N VAL A 232 -12.59 18.30 2.27
CA VAL A 232 -12.96 19.04 3.50
C VAL A 232 -13.54 20.42 3.19
N ILE A 233 -13.21 20.99 2.02
CA ILE A 233 -13.74 22.26 1.49
C ILE A 233 -15.09 22.03 0.81
#